data_AF-A0A6N7PJ26-F1
#
_entry.id   AF-A0A6N7PJ26-F1
#
_cell.length_a   1.000
_cell.length_b   1.000
_cell.length_c   1.000
_cell.angle_alpha   90.00
_cell.angle_beta   90.00
_cell.angle_gamma   90.00
#
_symmetry.space_group_name_H-M   'P 1'
#
loop_
_entity.id
_entity.type
_entity.pdbx_description
1 polymer ?
#
loop_
_entity_poly.entity_id
_entity_poly.type
_entity_poly.pdbx_seq_one_letter_code
_entity_poly.pdbx_strand_id
1 'polypeptide(L)'
;MSRVLARTSGAVVFAVIVAGLLGCTSSQKLAAELVAAATPGHLRPVVACWEQEYEASGFQGEYMATFDVEISASEVIRSARVTALEPTGESLSERDTGPFRACLEKAFIGIELPSKADADGPGYSSLVGASVQNYKIAFLGDQDERRKRAGGRQAHVLIGPRADRCQGLYVYHPPRDTSALFTEIALGKSRAAATRGKDLDLHARELQKTYDLQLELEARLRADLADRSLPPANRKRLTEALETARTEARSTGAAIGCKPVEDRR
;
A
#
# COMPACT_ATOMS: atom_id res chain seq x y z
N MET A 1 27.44 -68.40 39.06
CA MET A 1 28.30 -69.34 38.32
C MET A 1 27.73 -69.55 36.93
N SER A 2 28.61 -69.47 35.92
CA SER A 2 28.55 -70.06 34.56
C SER A 2 27.41 -69.73 33.58
N ARG A 3 27.73 -68.76 32.70
CA ARG A 3 27.66 -68.72 31.21
C ARG A 3 26.94 -69.86 30.47
N VAL A 4 26.23 -69.55 29.38
CA VAL A 4 26.59 -69.88 27.98
C VAL A 4 25.84 -68.97 26.99
N LEU A 5 26.59 -68.48 25.99
CA LEU A 5 26.19 -67.67 24.83
C LEU A 5 25.55 -68.54 23.73
N ALA A 6 24.61 -67.99 22.97
CA ALA A 6 24.36 -68.41 21.59
C ALA A 6 24.17 -67.18 20.68
N ARG A 7 25.11 -67.04 19.75
CA ARG A 7 25.15 -66.13 18.59
C ARG A 7 24.32 -66.74 17.46
N THR A 8 23.65 -65.91 16.66
CA THR A 8 23.53 -65.93 15.16
C THR A 8 22.47 -64.89 14.77
N SER A 9 22.82 -63.78 14.10
CA SER A 9 23.11 -63.58 12.66
C SER A 9 21.86 -63.22 11.84
N GLY A 10 21.86 -62.01 11.28
CA GLY A 10 21.22 -61.72 9.99
C GLY A 10 19.90 -60.94 10.03
N ALA A 11 19.98 -59.63 9.85
CA ALA A 11 19.31 -58.87 8.78
C ALA A 11 19.33 -57.38 9.14
N VAL A 12 20.25 -56.65 8.52
CA VAL A 12 20.20 -55.19 8.47
C VAL A 12 19.04 -54.82 7.57
N VAL A 13 17.91 -54.41 8.15
CA VAL A 13 16.86 -53.71 7.42
C VAL A 13 17.24 -52.22 7.43
N PHE A 14 17.92 -51.79 6.36
CA PHE A 14 17.98 -50.38 5.99
C PHE A 14 16.55 -49.96 5.64
N ALA A 15 15.80 -49.49 6.63
CA ALA A 15 14.62 -48.69 6.38
C ALA A 15 15.12 -47.33 5.87
N VAL A 16 15.19 -47.20 4.55
CA VAL A 16 15.37 -45.91 3.90
C VAL A 16 14.11 -45.09 4.22
N ILE A 17 14.21 -44.24 5.24
CA ILE A 17 13.26 -43.16 5.47
C ILE A 17 13.49 -42.14 4.35
N VAL A 18 12.89 -42.39 3.19
CA VAL A 18 12.55 -41.33 2.24
C VAL A 18 11.26 -40.70 2.76
N ALA A 19 11.37 -39.84 3.78
CA ALA A 19 10.29 -38.96 4.19
C ALA A 19 10.65 -37.56 3.72
N GLY A 20 9.80 -37.03 2.84
CA GLY A 20 10.07 -35.90 1.97
C GLY A 20 10.54 -34.64 2.69
N LEU A 21 11.48 -33.96 2.03
CA LEU A 21 11.78 -32.55 2.20
C LEU A 21 10.59 -31.73 1.68
N LEU A 22 9.47 -31.75 2.40
CA LEU A 22 8.50 -30.65 2.36
C LEU A 22 8.95 -29.69 3.46
N GLY A 23 9.74 -28.70 3.05
CA GLY A 23 10.24 -27.67 3.94
C GLY A 23 9.08 -27.00 4.67
N CYS A 24 8.95 -27.29 5.97
CA CYS A 24 8.19 -26.47 6.88
C CYS A 24 8.92 -25.13 7.01
N THR A 25 8.76 -24.23 6.05
CA THR A 25 8.91 -22.81 6.33
C THR A 25 7.91 -22.50 7.44
N SER A 26 8.41 -22.30 8.66
CA SER A 26 7.53 -22.02 9.80
C SER A 26 6.69 -20.79 9.48
N SER A 27 5.42 -20.81 9.87
CA SER A 27 4.50 -19.67 9.71
C SER A 27 5.09 -18.35 10.20
N GLN A 28 5.99 -18.40 11.18
CA GLN A 28 6.76 -17.26 11.68
C GLN A 28 7.74 -16.67 10.66
N LYS A 29 8.46 -17.50 9.88
CA LYS A 29 9.39 -17.01 8.85
C LYS A 29 8.63 -16.33 7.73
N LEU A 30 7.52 -16.93 7.30
CA LEU A 30 6.68 -16.37 6.24
C LEU A 30 5.98 -15.09 6.70
N ALA A 31 5.53 -15.03 7.96
CA ALA A 31 5.07 -13.79 8.56
C ALA A 31 6.17 -12.73 8.53
N ALA A 32 7.41 -13.06 8.93
CA ALA A 32 8.56 -12.14 8.91
C ALA A 32 8.95 -11.64 7.50
N GLU A 33 8.79 -12.46 6.46
CA GLU A 33 9.01 -12.06 5.07
C GLU A 33 7.90 -11.14 4.56
N LEU A 34 6.64 -11.44 4.89
CA LEU A 34 5.51 -10.54 4.60
C LEU A 34 5.68 -9.19 5.32
N VAL A 35 6.04 -9.24 6.59
CA VAL A 35 6.46 -8.12 7.45
C VAL A 35 7.51 -7.27 6.71
N ALA A 36 8.59 -7.88 6.21
CA ALA A 36 9.65 -7.15 5.53
C ALA A 36 9.20 -6.53 4.19
N ALA A 37 8.32 -7.21 3.45
CA ALA A 37 7.81 -6.75 2.16
C ALA A 37 6.65 -5.75 2.27
N ALA A 38 6.01 -5.63 3.43
CA ALA A 38 4.90 -4.71 3.67
C ALA A 38 5.38 -3.26 3.90
N THR A 39 6.09 -2.71 2.93
CA THR A 39 6.54 -1.32 2.95
C THR A 39 5.44 -0.38 2.43
N PRO A 40 5.48 0.92 2.76
CA PRO A 40 4.52 1.89 2.23
C PRO A 40 4.43 1.89 0.69
N GLY A 41 5.55 1.68 -0.02
CA GLY A 41 5.57 1.62 -1.49
C GLY A 41 4.90 0.36 -2.07
N HIS A 42 5.00 -0.77 -1.37
CA HIS A 42 4.30 -2.01 -1.76
C HIS A 42 2.82 -2.00 -1.33
N LEU A 43 2.46 -1.22 -0.29
CA LEU A 43 1.10 -1.11 0.25
C LEU A 43 0.40 0.20 -0.09
N ARG A 44 0.67 0.78 -1.27
CA ARG A 44 0.12 2.08 -1.71
C ARG A 44 -1.39 2.27 -1.47
N PRO A 45 -2.28 1.30 -1.78
CA PRO A 45 -3.71 1.45 -1.51
C PRO A 45 -4.05 1.55 -0.01
N VAL A 46 -3.28 0.84 0.84
CA VAL A 46 -3.47 0.86 2.31
C VAL A 46 -3.03 2.21 2.87
N VAL A 47 -1.92 2.75 2.34
CA VAL A 47 -1.47 4.10 2.66
C VAL A 47 -2.54 5.12 2.26
N ALA A 48 -3.14 5.00 1.07
CA ALA A 48 -4.21 5.89 0.63
C ALA A 48 -5.39 5.93 1.62
N CYS A 49 -5.85 4.77 2.09
CA CYS A 49 -6.90 4.68 3.12
C CYS A 49 -6.50 5.38 4.42
N TRP A 50 -5.25 5.19 4.84
CA TRP A 50 -4.73 5.83 6.05
C TRP A 50 -4.67 7.35 5.90
N GLU A 51 -4.21 7.85 4.77
CA GLU A 51 -4.12 9.28 4.51
C GLU A 51 -5.49 9.95 4.49
N GLN A 52 -6.49 9.30 3.89
CA GLN A 52 -7.89 9.77 3.92
C GLN A 52 -8.44 9.82 5.34
N GLU A 53 -8.20 8.79 6.16
CA GLU A 53 -8.65 8.79 7.56
C GLU A 53 -7.94 9.89 8.36
N TYR A 54 -6.61 9.99 8.21
CA TYR A 54 -5.80 10.98 8.92
C TYR A 54 -6.18 12.43 8.55
N GLU A 55 -6.57 12.68 7.31
CA GLU A 55 -7.10 13.99 6.93
C GLU A 55 -8.51 14.21 7.50
N ALA A 56 -9.40 13.23 7.36
CA ALA A 56 -10.78 13.33 7.83
C ALA A 56 -10.84 13.53 9.35
N SER A 57 -9.80 13.10 10.07
CA SER A 57 -9.61 13.28 11.50
C SER A 57 -8.94 14.60 11.89
N GLY A 58 -8.73 15.50 10.93
CA GLY A 58 -8.10 16.80 11.19
C GLY A 58 -6.61 16.66 11.50
N PHE A 59 -5.95 15.64 10.94
CA PHE A 59 -4.55 15.30 11.19
C PHE A 59 -4.28 14.90 12.64
N GLN A 60 -5.26 14.23 13.26
CA GLN A 60 -5.17 13.65 14.59
C GLN A 60 -5.65 12.21 14.53
N GLY A 61 -5.08 11.31 15.33
CA GLY A 61 -5.41 9.90 15.18
C GLY A 61 -4.16 9.11 14.86
N GLU A 62 -3.97 8.06 15.62
CA GLU A 62 -3.00 7.01 15.36
C GLU A 62 -3.77 5.72 15.60
N TYR A 63 -3.54 4.67 14.83
CA TYR A 63 -4.26 3.41 15.01
C TYR A 63 -3.31 2.23 14.98
N MET A 64 -3.69 1.15 15.67
CA MET A 64 -3.13 -0.17 15.48
C MET A 64 -4.22 -1.04 14.88
N ALA A 65 -4.00 -1.50 13.66
CA ALA A 65 -4.86 -2.49 13.04
C ALA A 65 -4.22 -3.87 13.13
N THR A 66 -5.05 -4.86 13.43
CA THR A 66 -4.69 -6.27 13.36
C THR A 66 -5.48 -6.90 12.21
N PHE A 67 -4.79 -7.66 11.37
CA PHE A 67 -5.32 -8.28 10.17
C PHE A 67 -5.09 -9.79 10.16
N ASP A 68 -6.04 -10.50 9.56
CA ASP A 68 -5.81 -11.82 9.01
C ASP A 68 -5.77 -11.70 7.48
N VAL A 69 -4.70 -12.20 6.86
CA VAL A 69 -4.41 -12.00 5.42
C VAL A 69 -4.16 -13.34 4.76
N GLU A 70 -4.73 -13.53 3.56
CA GLU A 70 -4.43 -14.67 2.70
C GLU A 70 -3.71 -14.21 1.43
N ILE A 71 -2.58 -14.83 1.14
CA ILE A 71 -1.72 -14.53 0.00
C ILE A 71 -1.69 -15.76 -0.88
N SER A 72 -1.91 -15.59 -2.18
CA SER A 72 -1.81 -16.70 -3.13
C SER A 72 -0.35 -17.02 -3.48
N ALA A 73 -0.12 -18.17 -4.11
CA ALA A 73 1.21 -18.58 -4.58
C ALA A 73 1.78 -17.69 -5.70
N SER A 74 1.01 -16.70 -6.17
CA SER A 74 1.43 -15.67 -7.12
C SER A 74 1.63 -14.32 -6.45
N GLU A 75 1.96 -14.32 -5.14
CA GLU A 75 2.26 -13.13 -4.34
C GLU A 75 1.13 -12.07 -4.28
N VAL A 76 -0.08 -12.43 -4.71
CA VAL A 76 -1.26 -11.57 -4.67
C VAL A 76 -2.03 -11.79 -3.38
N ILE A 77 -2.33 -10.71 -2.66
CA ILE A 77 -3.23 -10.74 -1.50
C ILE A 77 -4.67 -10.98 -1.98
N ARG A 78 -5.26 -12.09 -1.56
CA ARG A 78 -6.61 -12.53 -1.97
C ARG A 78 -7.69 -12.06 -1.02
N SER A 79 -7.38 -12.04 0.27
CA SER A 79 -8.29 -11.57 1.30
C SER A 79 -7.50 -10.90 2.42
N ALA A 80 -8.12 -9.91 3.04
CA ALA A 80 -7.65 -9.31 4.26
C ALA A 80 -8.87 -8.94 5.10
N ARG A 81 -8.85 -9.34 6.38
CA ARG A 81 -9.89 -9.01 7.35
C ARG A 81 -9.25 -8.25 8.49
N VAL A 82 -9.81 -7.09 8.82
CA VAL A 82 -9.41 -6.37 10.02
C VAL A 82 -10.08 -7.06 11.21
N THR A 83 -9.30 -7.68 12.09
CA THR A 83 -9.80 -8.33 13.30
C THR A 83 -9.88 -7.34 14.46
N ALA A 84 -8.96 -6.40 14.54
CA ALA A 84 -8.98 -5.29 15.50
C ALA A 84 -8.52 -3.99 14.83
N LEU A 85 -9.09 -2.86 15.24
CA LEU A 85 -8.67 -1.54 14.83
C LEU A 85 -8.84 -0.63 16.05
N GLU A 86 -7.72 -0.34 16.68
CA GLU A 86 -7.68 0.35 17.97
C GLU A 86 -6.98 1.69 17.79
N PRO A 87 -7.59 2.80 18.20
CA PRO A 87 -6.84 4.04 18.30
C PRO A 87 -5.69 3.89 19.29
N THR A 88 -4.57 4.55 19.01
CA THR A 88 -3.37 4.56 19.83
C THR A 88 -2.98 5.98 20.23
N GLY A 89 -2.21 6.12 21.30
CA GLY A 89 -1.76 7.42 21.80
C GLY A 89 -2.88 8.24 22.46
N GLU A 90 -2.78 9.58 22.38
CA GLU A 90 -3.78 10.50 22.94
C GLU A 90 -5.07 10.55 22.11
N SER A 91 -5.09 9.85 20.97
CA SER A 91 -6.25 9.78 20.09
C SER A 91 -7.31 8.80 20.59
N LEU A 92 -7.77 8.91 21.83
CA LEU A 92 -8.96 8.21 22.32
C LEU A 92 -10.25 8.81 21.73
N SER A 93 -10.27 9.08 20.42
CA SER A 93 -11.44 9.65 19.78
C SER A 93 -12.55 8.61 19.73
N GLU A 94 -13.74 8.94 20.22
CA GLU A 94 -15.01 8.20 20.04
C GLU A 94 -15.49 8.18 18.57
N ARG A 95 -14.56 8.33 17.63
CA ARG A 95 -14.82 8.45 16.20
C ARG A 95 -15.20 7.09 15.63
N ASP A 96 -16.16 7.10 14.72
CA ASP A 96 -16.54 5.89 13.98
C ASP A 96 -15.39 5.45 13.07
N THR A 97 -14.77 4.32 13.41
CA THR A 97 -13.69 3.71 12.62
C THR A 97 -14.21 2.78 11.52
N GLY A 98 -15.53 2.61 11.38
CA GLY A 98 -16.17 1.77 10.38
C GLY A 98 -15.74 2.09 8.94
N PRO A 99 -15.74 3.36 8.50
CA PRO A 99 -15.28 3.74 7.16
C PRO A 99 -13.80 3.40 6.93
N PHE A 100 -12.93 3.66 7.92
CA PHE A 100 -11.51 3.35 7.80
C PHE A 100 -11.27 1.84 7.72
N ARG A 101 -11.94 1.05 8.57
CA ARG A 101 -11.91 -0.42 8.52
C ARG A 101 -12.30 -0.95 7.15
N ALA A 102 -13.43 -0.49 6.61
CA ALA A 102 -13.93 -0.94 5.31
C ALA A 102 -12.95 -0.58 4.17
N CYS A 103 -12.32 0.60 4.24
CA CYS A 103 -11.29 1.01 3.30
C CYS A 103 -10.09 0.05 3.36
N LEU A 104 -9.58 -0.24 4.55
CA LEU A 104 -8.43 -1.12 4.76
C LEU A 104 -8.68 -2.53 4.21
N GLU A 105 -9.79 -3.16 4.55
CA GLU A 105 -10.12 -4.51 4.08
C GLU A 105 -10.17 -4.60 2.56
N LYS A 106 -10.68 -3.56 1.90
CA LYS A 106 -10.72 -3.48 0.44
C LYS A 106 -9.34 -3.20 -0.17
N ALA A 107 -8.57 -2.32 0.44
CA ALA A 107 -7.29 -1.84 -0.08
C ALA A 107 -6.23 -2.95 -0.18
N PHE A 108 -6.26 -3.92 0.73
CA PHE A 108 -5.35 -5.06 0.67
C PHE A 108 -5.61 -6.00 -0.50
N ILE A 109 -6.86 -6.13 -0.94
CA ILE A 109 -7.24 -7.14 -1.94
C ILE A 109 -6.65 -6.74 -3.30
N GLY A 110 -5.93 -7.68 -3.91
CA GLY A 110 -5.32 -7.50 -5.23
C GLY A 110 -3.96 -6.80 -5.20
N ILE A 111 -3.41 -6.47 -4.03
CA ILE A 111 -2.02 -6.03 -3.93
C ILE A 111 -1.11 -7.19 -4.37
N GLU A 112 -0.26 -6.90 -5.36
CA GLU A 112 0.81 -7.78 -5.82
C GLU A 112 2.09 -7.40 -5.07
N LEU A 113 2.58 -8.30 -4.23
CA LEU A 113 3.86 -8.09 -3.55
C LEU A 113 5.01 -8.44 -4.51
N PRO A 114 6.07 -7.61 -4.61
CA PRO A 114 7.19 -7.92 -5.47
C PRO A 114 7.87 -9.22 -5.07
N SER A 115 8.11 -10.14 -6.01
CA SER A 115 8.80 -11.41 -5.73
C SER A 115 10.30 -11.25 -5.46
N LYS A 116 10.85 -10.08 -5.76
CA LYS A 116 12.25 -9.69 -5.55
C LYS A 116 12.30 -8.33 -4.88
N ALA A 117 13.40 -8.06 -4.18
CA ALA A 117 13.65 -6.73 -3.65
C ALA A 117 13.73 -5.70 -4.79
N ASP A 118 13.22 -4.50 -4.54
CA ASP A 118 13.25 -3.36 -5.43
C ASP A 118 13.62 -2.08 -4.67
N ALA A 119 13.30 -0.91 -5.23
CA ALA A 119 13.61 0.38 -4.62
C ALA A 119 12.75 0.68 -3.37
N ASP A 120 11.59 0.03 -3.24
CA ASP A 120 10.61 0.26 -2.19
C ASP A 120 10.74 -0.75 -1.03
N GLY A 121 11.48 -1.84 -1.22
CA GLY A 121 11.92 -2.70 -0.13
C GLY A 121 12.25 -4.14 -0.52
N PRO A 122 12.36 -5.04 0.47
CA PRO A 122 12.47 -6.47 0.24
C PRO A 122 11.25 -7.04 -0.49
N GLY A 123 11.48 -8.06 -1.31
CA GLY A 123 10.40 -8.82 -1.93
C GLY A 123 9.82 -9.88 -1.00
N TYR A 124 8.65 -10.39 -1.38
CA TYR A 124 7.98 -11.53 -0.77
C TYR A 124 7.88 -12.65 -1.81
N SER A 125 8.33 -13.86 -1.50
CA SER A 125 8.12 -15.02 -2.37
C SER A 125 7.69 -16.21 -1.55
N SER A 126 6.61 -16.86 -2.00
CA SER A 126 6.16 -18.11 -1.40
C SER A 126 5.75 -19.10 -2.48
N LEU A 127 6.34 -20.29 -2.45
CA LEU A 127 6.05 -21.38 -3.40
C LEU A 127 4.61 -21.91 -3.27
N VAL A 128 3.95 -21.63 -2.14
CA VAL A 128 2.56 -21.99 -1.85
C VAL A 128 1.82 -20.78 -1.31
N GLY A 129 0.50 -20.75 -1.46
CA GLY A 129 -0.31 -19.73 -0.79
C GLY A 129 -0.12 -19.78 0.72
N ALA A 130 -0.30 -18.64 1.38
CA ALA A 130 -0.08 -18.49 2.80
C ALA A 130 -1.23 -17.76 3.47
N SER A 131 -1.49 -18.13 4.73
CA SER A 131 -2.40 -17.40 5.62
C SER A 131 -1.58 -16.87 6.79
N VAL A 132 -1.63 -15.56 7.00
CA VAL A 132 -0.96 -14.87 8.11
C VAL A 132 -2.04 -14.28 9.00
N GLN A 133 -2.06 -14.74 10.25
CA GLN A 133 -3.02 -14.28 11.26
C GLN A 133 -2.38 -13.28 12.21
N ASN A 134 -3.21 -12.41 12.79
CA ASN A 134 -2.81 -11.42 13.78
C ASN A 134 -1.67 -10.49 13.31
N TYR A 135 -1.62 -10.21 12.01
CA TYR A 135 -0.65 -9.31 11.41
C TYR A 135 -0.96 -7.87 11.83
N LYS A 136 0.03 -7.15 12.39
CA LYS A 136 -0.20 -5.82 12.97
C LYS A 136 0.44 -4.71 12.16
N ILE A 137 -0.33 -3.67 11.92
CA ILE A 137 0.13 -2.43 11.28
C ILE A 137 -0.22 -1.25 12.18
N ALA A 138 0.81 -0.47 12.51
CA ALA A 138 0.68 0.82 13.16
C ALA A 138 0.48 1.91 12.10
N PHE A 139 -0.60 2.65 12.22
CA PHE A 139 -0.92 3.86 11.47
C PHE A 139 -0.54 5.08 12.30
N LEU A 140 0.55 5.74 11.95
CA LEU A 140 1.09 6.85 12.75
C LEU A 140 0.94 8.20 12.05
N GLY A 141 0.75 9.25 12.85
CA GLY A 141 0.66 10.63 12.38
C GLY A 141 2.01 11.26 12.02
N ASP A 142 2.04 12.59 11.95
CA ASP A 142 3.17 13.36 11.44
C ASP A 142 4.24 13.79 12.46
N GLN A 143 4.18 13.27 13.70
CA GLN A 143 5.15 13.60 14.75
C GLN A 143 6.53 12.94 14.52
N ASP A 144 7.52 13.74 14.14
CA ASP A 144 8.88 13.31 13.74
C ASP A 144 9.64 12.44 14.75
N GLU A 145 9.52 12.74 16.05
CA GLU A 145 10.15 11.99 17.14
C GLU A 145 9.61 10.56 17.26
N ARG A 146 8.30 10.38 17.04
CA ARG A 146 7.64 9.06 17.09
C ARG A 146 7.91 8.27 15.81
N ARG A 147 7.97 8.93 14.64
CA ARG A 147 8.37 8.31 13.36
C ARG A 147 9.75 7.66 13.47
N LYS A 148 10.74 8.39 14.02
CA LYS A 148 12.10 7.88 14.25
C LYS A 148 12.14 6.69 15.22
N ARG A 149 11.33 6.73 16.29
CA ARG A 149 11.25 5.63 17.27
C ARG A 149 10.48 4.41 16.76
N ALA A 150 9.49 4.61 15.89
CA ALA A 150 8.64 3.55 15.36
C ALA A 150 9.34 2.74 14.26
N GLY A 151 10.17 3.37 13.42
CA GLY A 151 11.00 2.66 12.43
C GLY A 151 11.99 1.65 13.03
N GLY A 152 12.20 1.67 14.35
CA GLY A 152 13.04 0.72 15.08
C GLY A 152 12.28 -0.41 15.81
N ARG A 153 10.94 -0.49 15.73
CA ARG A 153 10.13 -1.49 16.46
C ARG A 153 9.41 -2.45 15.50
N GLN A 154 9.26 -3.69 15.94
CA GLN A 154 8.77 -4.88 15.20
C GLN A 154 7.28 -4.83 14.76
N ALA A 155 6.65 -3.65 14.69
CA ALA A 155 5.30 -3.47 14.12
C ALA A 155 5.43 -2.70 12.81
N HIS A 156 4.72 -3.11 11.76
CA HIS A 156 4.77 -2.42 10.46
C HIS A 156 4.20 -1.04 10.59
N VAL A 157 5.03 -0.03 10.42
CA VAL A 157 4.60 1.35 10.56
C VAL A 157 4.22 1.87 9.19
N LEU A 158 2.92 2.05 8.97
CA LEU A 158 2.39 2.88 7.88
C LEU A 158 2.21 4.29 8.43
N ILE A 159 3.06 5.21 7.98
CA ILE A 159 3.05 6.60 8.43
C ILE A 159 2.15 7.40 7.49
N GLY A 160 1.30 8.25 8.06
CA GLY A 160 0.35 9.12 7.34
C GLY A 160 1.00 10.46 7.01
N PRO A 161 0.39 11.23 6.11
CA PRO A 161 0.69 11.21 4.69
C PRO A 161 2.10 11.66 4.32
N ARG A 162 2.54 11.17 3.15
CA ARG A 162 3.75 11.47 2.35
C ARG A 162 4.69 10.27 2.10
N ALA A 163 4.16 9.06 1.85
CA ALA A 163 4.97 7.89 1.48
C ALA A 163 5.82 8.12 0.21
N ASP A 164 5.33 8.90 -0.76
CA ASP A 164 6.12 9.68 -1.73
C ASP A 164 5.19 10.72 -2.35
N ARG A 165 5.38 12.00 -2.03
CA ARG A 165 4.59 13.14 -2.57
C ARG A 165 4.54 13.18 -4.10
N CYS A 166 5.45 12.47 -4.78
CA CYS A 166 5.59 12.48 -6.23
C CYS A 166 4.93 11.30 -6.93
N GLN A 167 4.50 10.26 -6.20
CA GLN A 167 3.89 9.07 -6.80
C GLN A 167 2.37 9.13 -6.94
N GLY A 168 1.70 10.11 -6.31
CA GLY A 168 0.24 10.23 -6.33
C GLY A 168 -0.42 9.20 -5.43
N LEU A 169 -1.08 9.63 -4.35
CA LEU A 169 -1.50 8.71 -3.30
C LEU A 169 -2.99 8.49 -3.17
N TYR A 170 -3.84 9.37 -3.72
CA TYR A 170 -5.28 9.10 -3.70
C TYR A 170 -5.72 8.31 -4.92
N VAL A 171 -5.57 6.99 -4.87
CA VAL A 171 -6.37 6.12 -5.74
C VAL A 171 -7.78 6.06 -5.14
N TYR A 172 -8.70 6.88 -5.64
CA TYR A 172 -10.09 6.81 -5.22
C TYR A 172 -10.71 5.51 -5.73
N HIS A 173 -11.42 4.80 -4.85
CA HIS A 173 -12.06 3.54 -5.21
C HIS A 173 -13.55 3.51 -4.79
N PRO A 174 -14.50 3.51 -5.75
CA PRO A 174 -14.32 3.38 -7.20
C PRO A 174 -13.63 4.59 -7.85
N PRO A 175 -12.90 4.39 -8.97
CA PRO A 175 -12.27 5.49 -9.70
C PRO A 175 -13.34 6.49 -10.13
N ARG A 176 -13.05 7.78 -10.02
CA ARG A 176 -14.02 8.81 -10.40
C ARG A 176 -14.11 8.92 -11.91
N ASP A 177 -15.27 9.35 -12.39
CA ASP A 177 -15.40 9.68 -13.81
C ASP A 177 -14.60 10.94 -14.17
N THR A 178 -14.27 11.06 -15.46
CA THR A 178 -13.41 12.14 -15.98
C THR A 178 -14.01 13.53 -15.73
N SER A 179 -15.34 13.68 -15.79
CA SER A 179 -16.02 14.96 -15.53
C SER A 179 -15.95 15.40 -14.07
N ALA A 180 -16.12 14.47 -13.13
CA ALA A 180 -15.95 14.70 -11.71
C ALA A 180 -14.51 15.10 -11.41
N LEU A 181 -13.53 14.43 -12.03
CA LEU A 181 -12.11 14.77 -11.86
C LEU A 181 -11.79 16.19 -12.34
N PHE A 182 -12.27 16.61 -13.51
CA PHE A 182 -12.07 18.00 -13.97
C PHE A 182 -12.65 19.03 -12.99
N THR A 183 -13.83 18.75 -12.44
CA THR A 183 -14.50 19.63 -11.48
C THR A 183 -13.71 19.72 -10.17
N GLU A 184 -13.29 18.58 -9.62
CA GLU A 184 -12.50 18.54 -8.38
C GLU A 184 -11.12 19.17 -8.54
N ILE A 185 -10.47 19.02 -9.69
CA ILE A 185 -9.20 19.70 -9.99
C ILE A 185 -9.38 21.21 -10.00
N ALA A 186 -10.44 21.72 -10.64
CA ALA A 186 -10.73 23.16 -10.67
C ALA A 186 -11.00 23.73 -9.26
N LEU A 187 -11.75 22.98 -8.44
CA LEU A 187 -11.97 23.32 -7.04
C LEU A 187 -10.68 23.27 -6.22
N GLY A 188 -9.86 22.23 -6.39
CA GLY A 188 -8.55 22.06 -5.75
C GLY A 188 -7.61 23.22 -6.05
N LYS A 189 -7.48 23.62 -7.33
CA LYS A 189 -6.70 24.80 -7.73
C LYS A 189 -7.20 26.08 -7.04
N SER A 190 -8.52 26.25 -6.94
CA SER A 190 -9.13 27.41 -6.28
C SER A 190 -8.84 27.42 -4.77
N ARG A 191 -8.92 26.27 -4.10
CA ARG A 191 -8.54 26.11 -2.68
C ARG A 191 -7.06 26.38 -2.46
N ALA A 192 -6.18 25.81 -3.29
CA ALA A 192 -4.74 26.06 -3.22
C ALA A 192 -4.39 27.55 -3.41
N ALA A 193 -5.05 28.24 -4.34
CA ALA A 193 -4.88 29.68 -4.52
C ALA A 193 -5.34 30.47 -3.29
N ALA A 194 -6.46 30.08 -2.66
CA ALA A 194 -7.03 30.77 -1.50
C ALA A 194 -6.17 30.66 -0.23
N THR A 195 -5.36 29.60 -0.11
CA THR A 195 -4.49 29.32 1.04
C THR A 195 -3.07 29.87 0.86
N ARG A 196 -2.70 30.26 -0.36
CA ARG A 196 -1.38 30.81 -0.70
C ARG A 196 -1.04 32.02 0.16
N GLY A 197 0.08 31.94 0.89
CA GLY A 197 0.59 33.02 1.74
C GLY A 197 -0.17 33.23 3.06
N LYS A 198 -1.19 32.41 3.36
CA LYS A 198 -1.92 32.45 4.64
C LYS A 198 -1.47 31.34 5.57
N ASP A 199 -1.36 30.13 5.04
CA ASP A 199 -0.95 28.93 5.77
C ASP A 199 -0.15 28.05 4.81
N LEU A 200 1.15 27.89 5.11
CA LEU A 200 2.09 27.16 4.25
C LEU A 200 1.77 25.67 4.21
N ASP A 201 1.34 25.09 5.33
CA ASP A 201 1.05 23.67 5.43
C ASP A 201 -0.26 23.36 4.73
N LEU A 202 -1.29 24.17 4.96
CA LEU A 202 -2.56 24.04 4.25
C LEU A 202 -2.40 24.28 2.75
N HIS A 203 -1.56 25.23 2.33
CA HIS A 203 -1.25 25.46 0.92
C HIS A 203 -0.57 24.25 0.28
N ALA A 204 0.44 23.69 0.94
CA ALA A 204 1.12 22.49 0.46
C ALA A 204 0.15 21.29 0.34
N ARG A 205 -0.77 21.13 1.31
CA ARG A 205 -1.79 20.07 1.29
C ARG A 205 -2.77 20.23 0.13
N GLU A 206 -3.27 21.44 -0.13
CA GLU A 206 -4.17 21.66 -1.26
C GLU A 206 -3.48 21.49 -2.63
N LEU A 207 -2.21 21.87 -2.74
CA LEU A 207 -1.41 21.57 -3.93
C LEU A 207 -1.21 20.07 -4.13
N GLN A 208 -0.92 19.32 -3.06
CA GLN A 208 -0.76 17.88 -3.12
C GLN A 208 -2.05 17.19 -3.60
N LYS A 209 -3.20 17.51 -3.00
CA LYS A 209 -4.50 16.95 -3.43
C LYS A 209 -4.77 17.22 -4.91
N THR A 210 -4.46 18.43 -5.36
CA THR A 210 -4.63 18.82 -6.76
C THR A 210 -3.72 18.01 -7.67
N TYR A 211 -2.45 17.78 -7.26
CA TYR A 211 -1.51 16.94 -7.99
C TYR A 211 -2.00 15.48 -8.10
N ASP A 212 -2.49 14.90 -7.01
CA ASP A 212 -2.98 13.52 -7.00
C ASP A 212 -4.22 13.35 -7.91
N LEU A 213 -5.13 14.33 -7.90
CA LEU A 213 -6.28 14.39 -8.81
C LEU A 213 -5.85 14.43 -10.29
N GLN A 214 -4.80 15.19 -10.61
CA GLN A 214 -4.27 15.28 -11.96
C GLN A 214 -3.62 13.97 -12.41
N LEU A 215 -2.93 13.25 -11.51
CA LEU A 215 -2.38 11.93 -11.79
C LEU A 215 -3.49 10.88 -12.02
N GLU A 216 -4.58 10.92 -11.24
CA GLU A 216 -5.75 10.06 -11.48
C GLU A 216 -6.39 10.35 -12.84
N LEU A 217 -6.56 11.64 -13.17
CA LEU A 217 -7.08 12.06 -14.48
C LEU A 217 -6.18 11.57 -15.63
N GLU A 218 -4.86 11.69 -15.49
CA GLU A 218 -3.89 11.20 -16.46
C GLU A 218 -4.03 9.68 -16.67
N ALA A 219 -4.09 8.92 -15.58
CA ALA A 219 -4.29 7.47 -15.64
C ALA A 219 -5.62 7.10 -16.33
N ARG A 220 -6.69 7.84 -16.02
CA ARG A 220 -8.01 7.60 -16.62
C ARG A 220 -8.02 7.89 -18.11
N LEU A 221 -7.48 9.04 -18.52
CA LEU A 221 -7.40 9.42 -19.93
C LEU A 221 -6.53 8.45 -20.74
N ARG A 222 -5.45 7.92 -20.15
CA ARG A 222 -4.67 6.83 -20.76
C ARG A 222 -5.49 5.55 -20.94
N ALA A 223 -6.25 5.15 -19.92
CA ALA A 223 -7.10 3.97 -19.99
C ALA A 223 -8.20 4.13 -21.05
N ASP A 224 -8.84 5.29 -21.10
CA ASP A 224 -9.85 5.61 -22.12
C ASP A 224 -9.21 5.57 -23.52
N LEU A 225 -8.02 6.17 -23.73
CA LEU A 225 -7.31 6.14 -25.02
C LEU A 225 -6.87 4.74 -25.47
N ALA A 226 -6.69 3.80 -24.54
CA ALA A 226 -6.35 2.42 -24.84
C ALA A 226 -7.52 1.66 -25.48
N ASP A 227 -8.75 2.17 -25.38
CA ASP A 227 -9.90 1.62 -26.09
C ASP A 227 -9.74 1.77 -27.61
N ARG A 228 -9.70 0.62 -28.29
CA ARG A 228 -9.54 0.53 -29.75
C ARG A 228 -10.81 0.88 -30.51
N SER A 229 -11.96 0.88 -29.84
CA SER A 229 -13.26 1.20 -30.45
C SER A 229 -13.54 2.71 -30.57
N LEU A 230 -12.69 3.56 -29.99
CA LEU A 230 -12.85 5.01 -30.00
C LEU A 230 -12.79 5.62 -31.41
N PRO A 231 -13.78 6.45 -31.80
CA PRO A 231 -13.74 7.21 -33.04
C PRO A 231 -12.51 8.14 -33.14
N PRO A 232 -11.95 8.39 -34.34
CA PRO A 232 -10.75 9.22 -34.51
C PRO A 232 -10.86 10.63 -33.92
N ALA A 233 -12.03 11.28 -34.04
CA ALA A 233 -12.27 12.60 -33.48
C ALA A 233 -12.22 12.60 -31.94
N ASN A 234 -12.75 11.55 -31.30
CA ASN A 234 -12.70 11.40 -29.85
C ASN A 234 -11.28 11.07 -29.37
N ARG A 235 -10.55 10.24 -30.14
CA ARG A 235 -9.14 9.93 -29.86
C ARG A 235 -8.29 11.19 -29.85
N LYS A 236 -8.44 12.07 -30.85
CA LYS A 236 -7.72 13.37 -30.91
C LYS A 236 -8.01 14.22 -29.67
N ARG A 237 -9.28 14.41 -29.31
CA ARG A 237 -9.69 15.20 -28.13
C ARG A 237 -9.13 14.62 -26.83
N LEU A 238 -9.17 13.31 -26.66
CA LEU A 238 -8.62 12.64 -25.48
C LEU A 238 -7.10 12.75 -25.40
N THR A 239 -6.39 12.73 -26.54
CA THR A 239 -4.94 12.98 -26.58
C THR A 239 -4.61 14.41 -26.15
N GLU A 240 -5.34 15.41 -26.65
CA GLU A 240 -5.15 16.82 -26.23
C GLU A 240 -5.44 17.02 -24.74
N ALA A 241 -6.50 16.37 -24.23
CA ALA A 241 -6.84 16.39 -22.81
C ALA A 241 -5.75 15.72 -21.95
N LEU A 242 -5.20 14.59 -22.41
CA LEU A 242 -4.13 13.87 -21.71
C LEU A 242 -2.85 14.72 -21.63
N GLU A 243 -2.46 15.37 -22.73
CA GLU A 243 -1.29 16.25 -22.74
C GLU A 243 -1.49 17.44 -21.80
N THR A 244 -2.69 18.02 -21.77
CA THR A 244 -3.02 19.09 -20.82
C THR A 244 -2.90 18.59 -19.37
N ALA A 245 -3.50 17.44 -19.05
CA ALA A 245 -3.42 16.86 -17.71
C ALA A 245 -1.96 16.60 -17.28
N ARG A 246 -1.12 16.08 -18.18
CA ARG A 246 0.32 15.87 -17.95
C ARG A 246 1.07 17.16 -17.67
N THR A 247 0.85 18.20 -18.48
CA THR A 247 1.50 19.50 -18.28
C THR A 247 1.11 20.10 -16.94
N GLU A 248 -0.17 20.02 -16.58
CA GLU A 248 -0.65 20.53 -15.30
C GLU A 248 -0.10 19.73 -14.11
N ALA A 249 -0.12 18.39 -14.18
CA ALA A 249 0.47 17.51 -13.18
C ALA A 249 1.96 17.84 -12.97
N ARG A 250 2.73 18.01 -14.05
CA ARG A 250 4.14 18.40 -13.95
C ARG A 250 4.33 19.75 -13.27
N SER A 251 3.49 20.74 -13.59
CA SER A 251 3.56 22.07 -12.99
C SER A 251 3.22 22.04 -11.49
N THR A 252 2.14 21.36 -11.10
CA THR A 252 1.74 21.23 -9.70
C THR A 252 2.74 20.38 -8.92
N GLY A 253 3.22 19.28 -9.51
CA GLY A 253 4.28 18.43 -8.98
C GLY A 253 5.57 19.22 -8.70
N ALA A 254 6.00 20.06 -9.63
CA ALA A 254 7.17 20.92 -9.42
C ALA A 254 6.97 21.89 -8.23
N ALA A 255 5.76 22.43 -8.06
CA ALA A 255 5.43 23.33 -6.95
C ALA A 255 5.49 22.64 -5.57
N ILE A 256 5.26 21.33 -5.49
CA ILE A 256 5.38 20.53 -4.25
C ILE A 256 6.76 19.88 -4.09
N GLY A 257 7.71 20.15 -5.00
CA GLY A 257 9.09 19.67 -4.93
C GLY A 257 9.31 18.29 -5.55
N CYS A 258 8.47 17.89 -6.50
CA CYS A 258 8.65 16.67 -7.27
C CYS A 258 9.57 16.86 -8.46
N LYS A 259 10.48 15.90 -8.66
CA LYS A 259 11.30 15.85 -9.86
C LYS A 259 10.41 15.44 -11.04
N PRO A 260 10.58 16.03 -12.24
CA PRO A 260 9.90 15.55 -13.42
C PRO A 260 10.21 14.06 -13.59
N VAL A 261 9.17 13.23 -13.75
CA VAL A 261 9.36 11.85 -14.19
C VAL A 261 9.91 11.95 -15.62
N GLU A 262 11.21 11.80 -15.79
CA GLU A 262 11.79 11.57 -17.10
C GLU A 262 11.13 10.31 -17.65
N ASP A 263 10.42 10.44 -18.78
CA ASP A 263 9.88 9.31 -19.52
C ASP A 263 11.01 8.28 -19.70
N ARG A 264 10.96 7.19 -18.93
CA ARG A 264 11.76 6.00 -19.22
C ARG A 264 11.22 5.44 -20.53
N ARG A 265 11.80 5.91 -21.63
CA ARG A 265 11.69 5.31 -22.96
C ARG A 265 12.21 3.89 -22.95
#